data_AF-A0A166F4S7-F1
#
_entry.id   AF-A0A166F4S7-F1
#
_cell.length_a   1.000
_cell.length_b   1.000
_cell.length_c   1.000
_cell.angle_alpha   90.00
_cell.angle_beta   90.00
_cell.angle_gamma   90.00
#
_symmetry.space_group_name_H-M   'P 1'
#
loop_
_entity.id
_entity.type
_entity.pdbx_description
1 polymer ?
#
loop_
_entity_poly.entity_id
_entity_poly.type
_entity_poly.pdbx_seq_one_letter_code
_entity_poly.pdbx_strand_id
1 'polypeptide(L)'
;PLVPVAEDSDVFEPLLRYIYPISKAPIETFDMLSRLIDLAEKYDIESARSPLTQYLESDRILKYAPLRVFAIAKRYGYSDIAKAATKYCVRLDLTDRTLLD
;
A
#
# COMPACT_ATOMS: atom_id res chain seq x y z
N PRO A 1 15.31 -17.82 20.28
CA PRO A 1 14.34 -18.60 19.46
C PRO A 1 14.34 -18.13 18.00
N LEU A 2 14.56 -19.05 17.05
CA LEU A 2 14.44 -18.78 15.62
C LEU A 2 12.97 -18.91 15.22
N VAL A 3 12.39 -17.87 14.62
CA VAL A 3 11.03 -17.89 14.08
C VAL A 3 11.16 -17.87 12.56
N PRO A 4 10.77 -18.95 11.85
CA PRO A 4 10.74 -18.94 10.39
C PRO A 4 9.61 -18.03 9.91
N VAL A 5 9.94 -17.12 9.01
CA VAL A 5 9.01 -16.20 8.35
C VAL A 5 9.04 -16.55 6.86
N ALA A 6 7.87 -16.61 6.20
CA ALA A 6 7.74 -17.04 4.80
C ALA A 6 8.04 -15.91 3.80
N GLU A 7 8.20 -14.70 4.32
CA GLU A 7 8.29 -13.45 3.59
C GLU A 7 9.74 -13.12 3.25
N ASP A 8 9.92 -12.58 2.05
CA ASP A 8 11.22 -12.09 1.60
C ASP A 8 11.74 -10.98 2.52
N SER A 9 13.04 -11.05 2.83
CA SER A 9 13.73 -10.07 3.69
C SER A 9 13.55 -8.64 3.18
N ASP A 10 13.43 -8.46 1.87
CA ASP A 10 13.33 -7.17 1.18
C ASP A 10 12.03 -6.41 1.48
N VAL A 11 10.99 -7.11 1.96
CA VAL A 11 9.70 -6.50 2.36
C VAL A 11 9.55 -6.50 3.87
N PHE A 12 10.07 -7.53 4.54
CA PHE A 12 9.95 -7.67 5.99
C PHE A 12 10.85 -6.69 6.75
N GLU A 13 12.07 -6.42 6.27
CA GLU A 13 12.98 -5.44 6.90
C GLU A 13 12.40 -4.01 6.87
N PRO A 14 11.87 -3.49 5.75
CA PRO A 14 11.17 -2.21 5.72
C PRO A 14 9.96 -2.16 6.67
N LEU A 15 9.20 -3.26 6.79
CA LEU A 15 8.05 -3.34 7.69
C LEU A 15 8.48 -3.24 9.16
N LEU A 16 9.56 -3.94 9.55
CA LEU A 16 10.10 -3.87 10.91
C LEU A 16 10.58 -2.46 11.26
N ARG A 17 11.07 -1.68 10.29
CA ARG A 17 11.46 -0.28 10.51
C ARG A 17 10.29 0.65 10.87
N TYR A 18 9.04 0.21 10.72
CA TYR A 18 7.88 0.91 11.27
C TYR A 18 7.64 0.62 12.76
N ILE A 19 8.22 -0.46 13.30
CA ILE A 19 8.13 -0.84 14.72
C ILE A 19 9.34 -0.30 15.49
N TYR A 20 10.52 -0.38 14.89
CA TYR A 20 11.76 0.06 15.53
C TYR A 20 12.00 1.57 15.32
N PRO A 21 12.70 2.24 16.25
CA PRO A 21 13.02 3.68 16.15
C PRO A 21 14.17 3.92 15.16
N ILE A 22 14.00 3.45 13.93
CA ILE A 22 14.93 3.57 12.82
C ILE A 22 14.22 4.35 11.71
N SER A 23 14.98 5.04 10.85
CA SER A 23 14.39 5.75 9.71
C SER A 23 13.54 4.80 8.87
N LYS A 24 12.39 5.26 8.37
CA LYS A 24 11.54 4.46 7.47
C LYS A 24 12.24 4.24 6.13
N ALA A 25 12.04 3.09 5.51
CA ALA A 25 12.52 2.86 4.15
C ALA A 25 11.71 3.73 3.16
N PRO A 26 12.35 4.32 2.12
CA PRO A 26 11.62 5.01 1.08
C PRO A 26 10.77 4.01 0.29
N ILE A 27 9.53 4.40 -0.02
CA ILE A 27 8.65 3.63 -0.89
C ILE A 27 8.87 4.14 -2.31
N GLU A 28 9.59 3.37 -3.12
CA GLU A 28 9.96 3.75 -4.49
C GLU A 28 8.95 3.27 -5.54
N THR A 29 8.33 2.12 -5.31
CA THR A 29 7.40 1.49 -6.25
C THR A 29 6.04 1.20 -5.61
N PHE A 30 5.01 1.18 -6.45
CA PHE A 30 3.67 0.80 -5.99
C PHE A 30 3.61 -0.68 -5.57
N ASP A 31 4.38 -1.56 -6.21
CA ASP A 31 4.46 -2.97 -5.81
C ASP A 31 4.96 -3.10 -4.37
N MET A 32 6.04 -2.39 -4.01
CA MET A 32 6.55 -2.33 -2.64
C MET A 32 5.49 -1.81 -1.66
N LEU A 33 4.78 -0.74 -2.02
CA LEU A 33 3.67 -0.22 -1.20
C LEU A 33 2.59 -1.29 -0.97
N SER A 34 2.16 -1.96 -2.04
CA SER A 34 1.10 -2.98 -1.97
C SER A 34 1.49 -4.15 -1.08
N ARG A 35 2.74 -4.64 -1.21
CA ARG A 35 3.28 -5.72 -0.38
C ARG A 35 3.39 -5.29 1.09
N LEU A 36 3.82 -4.05 1.36
CA LEU A 36 3.90 -3.54 2.73
C LEU A 36 2.53 -3.45 3.39
N ILE A 37 1.50 -3.03 2.66
CA ILE A 37 0.12 -3.00 3.17
C ILE A 37 -0.37 -4.43 3.42
N ASP A 38 -0.14 -5.35 2.48
CA ASP A 38 -0.50 -6.77 2.64
C ASP A 38 0.13 -7.37 3.91
N LEU A 39 1.40 -7.07 4.20
CA LEU A 39 2.05 -7.55 5.41
C LEU A 39 1.61 -6.81 6.67
N ALA A 40 1.42 -5.50 6.61
CA ALA A 40 0.93 -4.71 7.73
C ALA A 40 -0.47 -5.16 8.17
N GLU A 41 -1.33 -5.55 7.22
CA GLU A 41 -2.62 -6.19 7.47
C GLU A 41 -2.47 -7.63 8.00
N LYS A 42 -1.61 -8.45 7.39
CA LYS A 42 -1.38 -9.85 7.81
C LYS A 42 -0.86 -9.98 9.25
N TYR A 43 0.08 -9.11 9.63
CA TYR A 43 0.73 -9.12 10.94
C TYR A 43 0.13 -8.14 11.95
N ASP A 44 -0.95 -7.44 11.56
CA ASP A 44 -1.64 -6.44 12.37
C ASP A 44 -0.73 -5.36 12.98
N ILE A 45 0.18 -4.82 12.15
CA ILE A 45 1.17 -3.83 12.57
C ILE A 45 0.60 -2.43 12.36
N GLU A 46 -0.11 -1.92 13.37
CA GLU A 46 -0.78 -0.61 13.31
C GLU A 46 0.19 0.55 13.02
N SER A 47 1.42 0.48 13.53
CA SER A 47 2.46 1.49 13.28
C SER A 47 2.90 1.58 11.82
N ALA A 48 2.70 0.51 11.04
CA ALA A 48 2.89 0.49 9.60
C ALA A 48 1.60 0.84 8.86
N ARG A 49 0.44 0.31 9.30
CA ARG A 49 -0.87 0.56 8.69
C ARG A 49 -1.16 2.06 8.56
N SER A 50 -1.08 2.81 9.66
CA SER A 50 -1.42 4.24 9.69
C SER A 50 -0.63 5.10 8.67
N PRO A 51 0.71 5.05 8.60
CA PRO A 51 1.44 5.82 7.60
C PRO A 51 1.27 5.31 6.17
N LEU A 52 1.03 4.00 5.96
CA LEU A 52 0.79 3.44 4.63
C LEU A 52 -0.59 3.84 4.09
N THR A 53 -1.62 3.88 4.94
CA THR A 53 -2.96 4.37 4.56
C THR A 53 -2.92 5.87 4.26
N GLN A 54 -2.19 6.67 5.05
CA GLN A 54 -1.95 8.08 4.72
C GLN A 54 -1.26 8.26 3.37
N TYR A 55 -0.34 7.36 3.01
CA TYR A 55 0.31 7.38 1.70
C TYR A 55 -0.67 7.06 0.57
N LEU A 56 -1.60 6.11 0.76
CA LEU A 56 -2.68 5.82 -0.18
C LEU A 56 -3.68 6.96 -0.33
N GLU A 57 -3.93 7.73 0.74
CA GLU A 57 -4.78 8.93 0.71
C GLU A 57 -4.14 10.11 0.01
N SER A 58 -2.83 10.07 -0.22
CA SER A 58 -2.13 11.16 -0.89
C SER A 58 -2.61 11.33 -2.33
N ASP A 59 -2.89 12.59 -2.71
CA ASP A 59 -3.31 12.96 -4.07
C ASP A 59 -2.29 12.50 -5.13
N ARG A 60 -1.01 12.37 -4.76
CA ARG A 60 0.04 11.89 -5.67
C ARG A 60 -0.23 10.47 -6.14
N ILE A 61 -0.51 9.56 -5.21
CA ILE A 61 -0.72 8.14 -5.53
C ILE A 61 -2.12 7.91 -6.10
N LEU A 62 -3.12 8.64 -5.61
CA LEU A 62 -4.46 8.60 -6.18
C LEU A 62 -4.51 9.05 -7.65
N LYS A 63 -3.63 9.99 -8.06
CA LYS A 63 -3.50 10.38 -9.47
C LYS A 63 -2.61 9.44 -10.29
N TYR A 64 -1.57 8.88 -9.67
CA TYR A 64 -0.61 8.00 -10.35
C TYR A 64 -1.21 6.62 -10.65
N ALA A 65 -1.84 5.98 -9.67
CA ALA A 65 -2.38 4.62 -9.80
C ALA A 65 -3.78 4.48 -9.15
N PRO A 66 -4.77 5.29 -9.57
CA PRO A 66 -6.12 5.31 -8.99
C PRO A 66 -6.78 3.92 -8.91
N LEU A 67 -6.68 3.12 -9.97
CA LEU A 67 -7.32 1.81 -10.05
C LEU A 67 -6.71 0.82 -9.07
N ARG A 68 -5.38 0.82 -8.94
CA ARG A 68 -4.67 -0.05 -8.01
C ARG A 68 -4.94 0.34 -6.56
N VAL A 69 -4.98 1.64 -6.25
CA VAL A 69 -5.39 2.13 -4.92
C VAL A 69 -6.81 1.71 -4.59
N PHE A 70 -7.74 1.84 -5.55
CA PHE A 70 -9.13 1.41 -5.36
C PHE A 70 -9.21 -0.09 -5.07
N ALA A 71 -8.44 -0.92 -5.79
CA ALA A 71 -8.40 -2.36 -5.56
C ALA A 71 -7.89 -2.72 -4.16
N ILE A 72 -6.80 -2.10 -3.69
CA ILE A 72 -6.27 -2.30 -2.33
C ILE A 72 -7.28 -1.83 -1.28
N ALA A 73 -7.84 -0.64 -1.45
CA ALA A 73 -8.82 -0.08 -0.53
C ALA A 73 -10.06 -0.96 -0.41
N LYS A 74 -10.53 -1.55 -1.52
CA LYS A 74 -11.63 -2.51 -1.51
C LYS A 74 -11.25 -3.85 -0.88
N ARG A 75 -10.04 -4.34 -1.12
CA ARG A 75 -9.54 -5.61 -0.55
C ARG A 75 -9.49 -5.57 0.98
N TYR A 76 -9.07 -4.45 1.57
CA TYR A 76 -8.91 -4.28 3.02
C TYR A 76 -10.04 -3.47 3.68
N GLY A 77 -11.07 -3.07 2.94
CA GLY A 77 -12.24 -2.39 3.49
C GLY A 77 -12.05 -0.91 3.85
N TYR A 78 -11.00 -0.25 3.34
CA TYR A 78 -10.77 1.19 3.52
C TYR A 78 -11.76 2.04 2.72
N SER A 79 -12.95 2.28 3.28
CA SER A 79 -14.06 2.93 2.58
C SER A 79 -13.75 4.35 2.11
N ASP A 80 -13.00 5.12 2.89
CA ASP A 80 -12.74 6.53 2.60
C ASP A 80 -11.70 6.67 1.48
N ILE A 81 -10.65 5.84 1.53
CA ILE A 81 -9.65 5.72 0.46
C ILE A 81 -10.32 5.23 -0.83
N ALA A 82 -11.20 4.25 -0.75
CA ALA A 82 -11.94 3.75 -1.91
C ALA A 82 -12.79 4.86 -2.55
N LYS A 83 -13.51 5.65 -1.74
CA LYS A 83 -14.30 6.81 -2.24
C LYS A 83 -13.40 7.87 -2.88
N ALA A 84 -12.25 8.16 -2.28
CA ALA A 84 -11.29 9.10 -2.84
C ALA A 84 -10.76 8.61 -4.19
N ALA A 85 -10.35 7.34 -4.28
CA ALA A 85 -9.86 6.71 -5.49
C ALA A 85 -10.92 6.67 -6.61
N THR A 86 -12.19 6.42 -6.29
CA THR A 86 -13.28 6.41 -7.28
C THR A 86 -13.37 7.73 -8.05
N LYS A 87 -13.18 8.88 -7.39
CA LYS A 87 -13.23 10.20 -8.04
C LYS A 87 -12.22 10.32 -9.16
N TYR A 88 -11.05 9.71 -8.98
CA TYR A 88 -9.99 9.66 -9.97
C TYR A 88 -10.20 8.55 -11.00
N CYS A 89 -10.78 7.41 -10.58
CA CYS A 89 -11.08 6.28 -11.47
C CYS A 89 -12.10 6.61 -12.55
N VAL A 90 -13.09 7.46 -12.28
CA VAL A 90 -14.14 7.83 -13.25
C VAL A 90 -13.57 8.48 -14.52
N ARG A 91 -12.36 9.04 -14.45
CA ARG A 91 -11.70 9.69 -15.59
C ARG A 91 -10.78 8.76 -16.39
N LEU A 92 -10.63 7.50 -15.97
CA LEU A 92 -9.76 6.54 -16.64
C LEU A 92 -10.46 5.92 -17.85
N ASP A 93 -9.70 5.77 -18.93
CA ASP A 93 -10.10 4.91 -20.03
C ASP A 93 -9.73 3.47 -19.69
N LEU A 94 -10.74 2.66 -19.37
CA LEU A 94 -10.56 1.24 -18.99
C LEU A 94 -9.99 0.37 -20.11
N THR A 95 -9.87 0.90 -21.33
CA THR A 95 -9.30 0.22 -22.49
C THR A 95 -7.78 0.27 -22.52
N ASP A 96 -7.16 1.14 -21.73
CA ASP A 96 -5.71 1.30 -21.66
C ASP A 96 -5.08 0.18 -20.82
N ARG A 97 -4.14 -0.57 -21.41
CA ARG A 97 -3.43 -1.69 -20.75
C ARG A 97 -2.40 -1.21 -19.73
N THR A 98 -1.93 0.02 -19.85
CA THR A 98 -0.89 0.58 -18.96
C THR A 98 -1.41 0.87 -17.54
N LEU A 99 -2.73 0.76 -17.31
CA LEU A 99 -3.35 0.99 -16.01
C LEU A 99 -2.99 -0.06 -14.94
N LEU A 100 -2.48 -1.21 -15.37
CA LEU A 100 -2.12 -2.34 -14.51
C LEU A 100 -0.61 -2.59 -14.43
N ASP A 101 0.23 -1.77 -15.09
CA ASP A 101 1.71 -1.80 -15.05
C ASP A 101 2.26 -0.80 -14.01
#